data_AF-A0A529SHJ6-F1
#
_entry.id   AF-A0A529SHJ6-F1
#
_cell.length_a   1.000
_cell.length_b   1.000
_cell.length_c   1.000
_cell.angle_alpha   90.00
_cell.angle_beta   90.00
_cell.angle_gamma   90.00
#
_symmetry.space_group_name_H-M   'P 1'
#
loop_
_entity.id
_entity.type
_entity.pdbx_description
1 polymer ?
#
loop_
_entity_poly.entity_id
_entity_poly.type
_entity_poly.pdbx_seq_one_letter_code
_entity_poly.pdbx_strand_id
1 'polypeptide(L)'
;MSLIDTFFNPEVIASSLPALLRGFLNTLLLGIMSIVIGIAVGLAISLLRLYGPKPLRWLAIGYTDIFRALPVLVVLILIYYALPFLGIRLSSWASAVTAFAIIMSAYSAEVFRSGIESIP
;
A
#
# COMPACT_ATOMS: atom_id res chain seq x y z
N MET A 1 11.70 -24.42 -32.88
CA MET A 1 12.10 -23.16 -32.22
C MET A 1 13.29 -23.47 -31.34
N SER A 2 14.40 -22.75 -31.49
CA SER A 2 15.53 -22.91 -30.59
C SER A 2 15.22 -22.25 -29.24
N LEU A 3 15.89 -22.68 -28.16
CA LEU A 3 15.73 -22.07 -26.83
C LEU A 3 16.00 -20.56 -26.85
N ILE A 4 16.95 -20.13 -27.71
CA ILE A 4 17.32 -18.72 -27.89
C ILE A 4 16.14 -17.93 -28.51
N ASP A 5 15.44 -18.49 -29.48
CA ASP A 5 14.29 -17.83 -30.13
C ASP A 5 13.07 -17.73 -29.22
N THR A 6 12.93 -18.62 -28.22
CA THR A 6 11.82 -18.59 -27.27
C THR A 6 12.05 -17.57 -26.15
N PHE A 7 13.29 -17.47 -25.63
CA PHE A 7 13.58 -16.65 -24.45
C PHE A 7 14.27 -15.31 -24.75
N PHE A 8 15.03 -15.21 -25.85
CA PHE A 8 15.88 -14.05 -26.15
C PHE A 8 15.58 -13.42 -27.52
N ASN A 9 14.32 -13.50 -27.97
CA ASN A 9 13.89 -12.94 -29.24
C ASN A 9 13.94 -11.39 -29.23
N PRO A 10 14.86 -10.75 -29.99
CA PRO A 10 15.04 -9.30 -29.93
C PRO A 10 13.82 -8.53 -30.45
N GLU A 11 13.10 -9.06 -31.43
CA GLU A 11 11.92 -8.43 -32.02
C GLU A 11 10.74 -8.41 -31.03
N VAL A 12 10.53 -9.51 -30.30
CA VAL A 12 9.52 -9.60 -29.22
C VAL A 12 9.88 -8.66 -28.08
N ILE A 13 11.15 -8.58 -27.70
CA ILE A 13 11.61 -7.66 -26.66
C ILE A 13 11.36 -6.21 -27.09
N ALA A 14 11.77 -5.83 -28.30
CA ALA A 14 11.62 -4.47 -28.81
C ALA A 14 10.14 -4.06 -28.93
N SER A 15 9.28 -4.96 -29.40
CA SER A 15 7.83 -4.70 -29.52
C SER A 15 7.11 -4.67 -28.17
N SER A 16 7.59 -5.41 -27.16
CA SER A 16 7.02 -5.43 -25.81
C SER A 16 7.51 -4.29 -24.92
N LEU A 17 8.67 -3.70 -25.25
CA LEU A 17 9.32 -2.67 -24.44
C LEU A 17 8.41 -1.47 -24.09
N PRO A 18 7.59 -0.92 -25.01
CA PRO A 18 6.68 0.18 -24.67
C PRO A 18 5.63 -0.20 -23.61
N ALA A 19 5.09 -1.43 -23.66
CA ALA A 19 4.12 -1.91 -22.69
C ALA A 19 4.79 -2.16 -21.33
N LEU A 20 6.00 -2.74 -21.32
CA LEU A 20 6.80 -2.93 -20.11
C LEU A 20 7.16 -1.60 -19.44
N LEU A 21 7.56 -0.59 -20.22
CA LEU A 21 7.85 0.75 -19.69
C LEU A 21 6.61 1.40 -19.07
N ARG A 22 5.43 1.24 -19.69
CA ARG A 22 4.17 1.71 -19.08
C ARG A 22 3.86 0.99 -17.76
N GLY A 23 4.03 -0.34 -17.72
CA GLY A 23 3.85 -1.14 -16.50
C GLY A 23 4.84 -0.76 -15.39
N PHE A 24 6.10 -0.52 -15.76
CA PHE A 24 7.16 -0.05 -14.87
C PHE A 24 6.81 1.31 -14.25
N LEU A 25 6.46 2.30 -15.08
CA LEU A 25 6.08 3.63 -14.61
C LEU A 25 4.84 3.59 -13.71
N ASN A 26 3.84 2.77 -14.06
CA ASN A 26 2.65 2.58 -13.22
C ASN A 26 3.00 1.98 -11.86
N THR A 27 3.87 0.98 -11.81
CA THR A 27 4.35 0.38 -10.56
C THR A 27 5.09 1.40 -9.71
N LEU A 28 5.97 2.20 -10.31
CA LEU A 28 6.73 3.23 -9.63
C LEU A 28 5.79 4.29 -9.03
N LEU A 29 4.84 4.79 -9.82
CA LEU A 29 3.89 5.80 -9.37
C LEU A 29 2.99 5.27 -8.25
N LEU A 30 2.49 4.04 -8.39
CA LEU A 30 1.68 3.38 -7.38
C LEU A 30 2.45 3.20 -6.07
N GLY A 31 3.71 2.74 -6.16
CA GLY A 31 4.61 2.58 -5.02
C GLY A 31 4.88 3.91 -4.31
N ILE A 32 5.28 4.95 -5.04
CA ILE A 32 5.55 6.28 -4.49
C ILE A 32 4.32 6.83 -3.76
N MET A 33 3.15 6.78 -4.41
CA MET A 33 1.91 7.29 -3.80
C MET A 33 1.54 6.52 -2.53
N SER A 34 1.64 5.19 -2.56
CA SER A 34 1.35 4.35 -1.39
C SER A 34 2.31 4.60 -0.24
N ILE A 35 3.60 4.81 -0.53
CA ILE A 35 4.62 5.11 0.48
C ILE A 35 4.38 6.49 1.09
N VAL A 36 4.20 7.53 0.27
CA VAL A 36 4.01 8.91 0.75
C VAL A 36 2.77 9.01 1.62
N ILE A 37 1.64 8.47 1.16
CA ILE A 37 0.39 8.46 1.94
C ILE A 37 0.56 7.60 3.19
N GLY A 38 1.13 6.40 3.05
CA GLY A 38 1.33 5.46 4.15
C GLY A 38 2.19 6.05 5.27
N ILE A 39 3.30 6.71 4.93
CA ILE A 39 4.17 7.38 5.89
C ILE A 39 3.45 8.53 6.58
N ALA A 40 2.78 9.41 5.82
CA ALA A 40 2.10 10.57 6.38
C ALA A 40 0.98 10.15 7.36
N VAL A 41 0.14 9.19 6.95
CA VAL A 41 -0.94 8.65 7.78
C VAL A 41 -0.38 7.86 8.96
N GLY A 42 0.66 7.06 8.75
CA GLY A 42 1.30 6.28 9.81
C GLY A 42 1.90 7.15 10.91
N LEU A 43 2.53 8.27 10.53
CA LEU A 43 3.00 9.27 11.50
C LEU A 43 1.84 9.85 12.32
N ALA A 44 0.75 10.26 11.66
CA ALA A 44 -0.42 10.79 12.36
C ALA A 44 -1.02 9.76 13.35
N ILE A 45 -1.14 8.50 12.95
CA ILE A 45 -1.64 7.41 13.80
C ILE A 45 -0.70 7.16 14.99
N SER A 46 0.62 7.18 14.75
CA SER A 46 1.63 7.02 15.80
C SER A 46 1.51 8.11 16.87
N LEU A 47 1.39 9.38 16.44
CA LEU A 47 1.22 10.51 17.35
C LEU A 47 -0.09 10.44 18.14
N LEU A 48 -1.20 10.04 17.48
CA LEU A 48 -2.47 9.81 18.16
C LEU A 48 -2.38 8.69 19.20
N ARG A 49 -1.63 7.63 18.91
CA ARG A 49 -1.43 6.51 19.83
C ARG A 49 -0.60 6.91 21.05
N LEU A 50 0.42 7.75 20.87
CA LEU A 50 1.33 8.18 21.93
C LEU A 50 0.72 9.29 22.80
N TYR A 51 0.14 10.30 22.18
CA TYR A 51 -0.23 11.56 22.84
C TYR A 51 -1.74 11.84 22.85
N GLY A 52 -2.55 11.04 22.14
CA GLY A 52 -3.99 11.23 22.06
C GLY A 52 -4.75 10.82 23.35
N PRO A 53 -5.98 11.33 23.54
CA PRO A 53 -6.85 10.92 24.63
C PRO A 53 -7.19 9.42 24.54
N LYS A 54 -7.52 8.80 25.68
CA LYS A 54 -7.74 7.35 25.81
C LYS A 54 -8.59 6.74 24.67
N PRO A 55 -9.74 7.30 24.26
CA PRO A 55 -10.53 6.71 23.18
C PRO A 55 -9.81 6.67 21.83
N LEU A 56 -9.13 7.76 21.45
CA LEU A 56 -8.40 7.84 20.18
C LEU A 56 -7.18 6.92 20.17
N ARG A 57 -6.53 6.76 21.33
CA ARG A 57 -5.43 5.80 21.49
C ARG A 57 -5.90 4.36 21.25
N TRP A 58 -7.06 3.97 21.77
CA TRP A 58 -7.63 2.64 21.53
C TRP A 58 -8.01 2.43 20.07
N LEU A 59 -8.57 3.44 19.40
CA LEU A 59 -8.84 3.38 17.96
C LEU A 59 -7.55 3.21 17.14
N ALA A 60 -6.50 3.95 17.48
CA ALA A 60 -5.20 3.83 16.81
C ALA A 60 -4.59 2.42 17.00
N ILE A 61 -4.66 1.87 18.21
CA ILE A 61 -4.22 0.49 18.50
C ILE A 61 -5.02 -0.52 17.67
N GLY A 62 -6.36 -0.43 17.69
CA GLY A 62 -7.22 -1.33 16.94
C GLY A 62 -6.96 -1.26 15.43
N TYR A 63 -6.79 -0.05 14.88
CA TYR A 63 -6.40 0.15 13.50
C TYR A 63 -5.09 -0.56 13.17
N THR A 64 -4.02 -0.30 13.94
CA THR A 64 -2.70 -0.87 13.66
C THR A 64 -2.71 -2.38 13.77
N ASP A 65 -3.40 -2.94 14.76
CA ASP A 65 -3.42 -4.39 14.99
C ASP A 65 -4.21 -5.12 13.89
N ILE A 66 -5.36 -4.58 13.48
CA ILE A 66 -6.18 -5.17 12.40
C ILE A 66 -5.42 -5.15 11.08
N PHE A 67 -4.93 -3.99 10.65
CA PHE A 67 -4.34 -3.85 9.32
C PHE A 67 -2.95 -4.48 9.21
N ARG A 68 -2.23 -4.69 10.31
CA ARG A 68 -0.99 -5.50 10.31
C ARG A 68 -1.26 -7.01 10.32
N ALA A 69 -2.46 -7.43 10.76
CA ALA A 69 -2.85 -8.84 10.77
C ALA A 69 -3.49 -9.30 9.44
N LEU A 70 -4.07 -8.38 8.68
CA LEU A 70 -4.73 -8.71 7.41
C LEU A 70 -3.73 -8.84 6.24
N PRO A 71 -3.88 -9.87 5.38
CA PRO A 71 -3.14 -9.92 4.12
C PRO A 71 -3.50 -8.73 3.23
N VAL A 72 -2.51 -8.16 2.55
CA VAL A 72 -2.73 -7.02 1.63
C VAL A 72 -3.78 -7.31 0.56
N LEU A 73 -3.83 -8.55 0.06
CA LEU A 73 -4.80 -8.98 -0.94
C LEU A 73 -6.24 -8.91 -0.42
N VAL A 74 -6.46 -9.23 0.87
CA VAL A 74 -7.79 -9.15 1.49
C VAL A 74 -8.26 -7.70 1.52
N VAL A 75 -7.41 -6.77 1.95
CA VAL A 75 -7.74 -5.33 1.97
C VAL A 75 -8.00 -4.80 0.57
N LEU A 76 -7.21 -5.22 -0.42
CA LEU A 76 -7.42 -4.85 -1.82
C LEU A 76 -8.77 -5.35 -2.34
N ILE A 77 -9.13 -6.61 -2.06
CA ILE A 77 -10.41 -7.19 -2.46
C ILE A 77 -11.57 -6.44 -1.81
N LEU A 78 -11.47 -6.12 -0.52
CA LEU A 78 -12.50 -5.34 0.17
C LEU A 78 -12.68 -3.96 -0.47
N ILE A 79 -11.58 -3.26 -0.78
CA ILE A 79 -11.64 -1.92 -1.38
C ILE A 79 -12.15 -1.94 -2.81
N TYR A 80 -11.77 -2.94 -3.61
CA TYR A 80 -12.17 -2.98 -5.01
C TYR A 80 -13.55 -3.62 -5.23
N TYR A 81 -13.88 -4.68 -4.49
CA TYR A 81 -15.11 -5.45 -4.69
C TYR A 81 -16.17 -5.22 -3.61
N ALA A 82 -15.82 -4.92 -2.35
CA ALA A 82 -16.81 -4.75 -1.28
C ALA A 82 -17.34 -3.31 -1.17
N LEU A 83 -16.47 -2.29 -1.27
CA LEU A 83 -16.86 -0.87 -1.24
C LEU A 83 -17.95 -0.49 -2.27
N PRO A 84 -18.01 -1.06 -3.49
CA PRO A 84 -19.10 -0.81 -4.43
C PRO A 84 -20.50 -1.12 -3.88
N PHE A 85 -20.67 -2.05 -2.93
CA PHE A 85 -21.95 -2.31 -2.27
C PHE A 85 -22.38 -1.16 -1.35
N LEU A 86 -21.43 -0.32 -0.92
CA LEU A 86 -21.68 0.93 -0.17
C LEU A 86 -21.81 2.15 -1.09
N GLY A 87 -21.85 1.95 -2.42
CA GLY A 87 -21.93 3.02 -3.40
C GLY A 87 -20.60 3.70 -3.75
N ILE A 88 -19.48 3.27 -3.14
CA ILE A 88 -18.15 3.83 -3.40
C ILE A 88 -17.44 3.00 -4.45
N ARG A 89 -17.17 3.58 -5.63
CA ARG A 89 -16.49 2.89 -6.74
C ARG A 89 -15.17 3.59 -7.05
N LEU A 90 -14.07 2.93 -6.72
CA LEU A 90 -12.73 3.40 -7.03
C LEU A 90 -12.23 2.74 -8.32
N SER A 91 -11.35 3.43 -9.06
CA SER A 91 -10.63 2.80 -10.17
C SER A 91 -9.68 1.73 -9.63
N SER A 92 -9.30 0.74 -10.45
CA SER A 92 -8.38 -0.33 -10.03
C SER A 92 -7.05 0.24 -9.49
N TRP A 93 -6.56 1.32 -10.10
CA TRP A 93 -5.37 2.03 -9.64
C TRP A 93 -5.57 2.69 -8.27
N ALA A 94 -6.69 3.41 -8.09
CA ALA A 94 -7.00 4.06 -6.81
C ALA A 94 -7.22 3.03 -5.69
N SER A 95 -7.92 1.93 -5.96
CA SER A 95 -8.10 0.84 -5.00
C SER A 95 -6.78 0.23 -4.56
N ALA A 96 -5.84 0.03 -5.49
CA ALA A 96 -4.51 -0.48 -5.18
C ALA A 96 -3.72 0.48 -4.28
N VAL A 97 -3.69 1.77 -4.64
CA VAL A 97 -3.03 2.80 -3.81
C VAL A 97 -3.65 2.87 -2.42
N THR A 98 -4.99 2.88 -2.31
CA THR A 98 -5.66 2.94 -1.00
C THR A 98 -5.36 1.71 -0.16
N ALA A 99 -5.45 0.50 -0.72
CA ALA A 99 -5.17 -0.74 -0.01
C ALA A 99 -3.73 -0.78 0.52
N PHE A 100 -2.77 -0.42 -0.34
CA PHE A 100 -1.36 -0.45 0.01
C PHE A 100 -1.01 0.65 1.01
N ALA A 101 -1.58 1.85 0.85
CA ALA A 101 -1.38 2.96 1.79
C ALA A 101 -1.95 2.64 3.19
N ILE A 102 -3.10 1.98 3.29
CA ILE A 102 -3.69 1.56 4.58
C ILE A 102 -2.74 0.60 5.30
N ILE A 103 -2.33 -0.48 4.62
CA ILE A 103 -1.40 -1.46 5.19
C ILE A 103 -0.08 -0.79 5.56
N MET A 104 0.51 -0.01 4.63
CA MET A 104 1.77 0.70 4.85
C MET A 104 1.67 1.62 6.06
N SER A 105 0.58 2.36 6.22
CA SER A 105 0.40 3.28 7.35
C SER A 105 0.35 2.58 8.70
N ALA A 106 -0.26 1.39 8.76
CA ALA A 106 -0.30 0.59 9.98
C ALA A 106 1.09 0.11 10.39
N TYR A 107 1.93 -0.33 9.44
CA TYR A 107 3.32 -0.68 9.71
C TYR A 107 4.18 0.54 10.04
N SER A 108 4.04 1.63 9.29
CA SER A 108 4.77 2.88 9.54
C SER A 108 4.44 3.47 10.91
N ALA A 109 3.19 3.38 11.37
CA ALA A 109 2.80 3.86 12.70
C ALA A 109 3.60 3.18 13.82
N GLU A 110 3.85 1.87 13.71
CA GLU A 110 4.67 1.14 14.68
C GLU A 110 6.15 1.45 14.58
N VAL A 111 6.66 1.64 13.36
CA VAL A 111 8.05 2.08 13.15
C VAL A 111 8.27 3.43 13.82
N PHE A 112 7.38 4.41 13.58
CA PHE A 112 7.47 5.72 14.21
C PHE A 112 7.31 5.64 15.73
N ARG A 113 6.33 4.87 16.23
CA ARG A 113 6.09 4.75 17.67
C ARG A 113 7.31 4.20 18.39
N SER A 114 7.87 3.12 17.85
CA SER A 114 9.07 2.47 18.41
C SER A 114 10.29 3.38 18.31
N GLY A 115 10.44 4.14 17.21
CA GLY A 115 11.49 5.14 17.06
C GLY A 115 11.39 6.26 18.10
N ILE A 116 10.20 6.79 18.35
CA ILE A 116 9.97 7.85 19.34
C ILE A 116 10.23 7.34 20.76
N GLU A 117 9.69 6.17 21.12
CA GLU A 117 9.85 5.58 22.46
C GLU A 117 11.29 5.10 22.74
N SER A 118 12.12 4.93 21.72
CA SER A 118 13.52 4.52 21.90
C SER A 118 14.42 5.61 22.48
N ILE A 119 13.94 6.86 22.54
CA ILE A 119 14.69 8.00 23.07
C ILE A 119 14.47 8.05 24.60
N PRO A 120 15.54 7.93 25.42
CA PRO A 120 15.46 7.95 26.89
C PRO A 120 14.95 9.26 27.49
#